data_AF-A0A0S4VMV5-F1
#
_entry.id   AF-A0A0S4VMV5-F1
#
_cell.length_a   1.000
_cell.length_b   1.000
_cell.length_c   1.000
_cell.angle_alpha   90.00
_cell.angle_beta   90.00
_cell.angle_gamma   90.00
#
_symmetry.space_group_name_H-M   'P 1'
#
loop_
_entity.id
_entity.type
_entity.pdbx_description
1 polymer ?
#
loop_
_entity_poly.entity_id
_entity_poly.type
_entity_poly.pdbx_seq_one_letter_code
_entity_poly.pdbx_strand_id
1 'polypeptide(L)' 'MLERAVEAIEKSARTGKIGDGKIFVTDVEQVIRIRTGETGGDAL' A
#
# COMPACT_ATOMS: atom_id res chain seq x y z
N MET A 1 4.55 8.10 -3.97
CA MET A 1 4.97 6.82 -3.34
C MET A 1 4.08 5.67 -3.78
N LEU A 2 2.75 5.85 -3.78
CA LEU A 2 1.78 4.85 -4.24
C LEU A 2 2.16 4.17 -5.56
N GLU A 3 2.39 4.94 -6.62
CA GLU A 3 2.72 4.39 -7.96
C GLU A 3 3.95 3.47 -7.92
N ARG A 4 5.02 3.88 -7.23
CA ARG A 4 6.23 3.07 -7.07
C ARG A 4 5.98 1.78 -6.30
N ALA A 5 5.12 1.83 -5.27
CA ALA A 5 4.77 0.64 -4.49
C ALA A 5 3.94 -0.35 -5.33
N VAL A 6 2.95 0.15 -6.08
CA VAL A 6 2.14 -0.67 -6.98
C VAL A 6 3.00 -1.33 -8.05
N GLU A 7 3.88 -0.56 -8.70
CA GLU A 7 4.79 -1.08 -9.73
C GLU A 7 5.73 -2.16 -9.18
N ALA A 8 6.29 -1.95 -7.98
CA ALA A 8 7.17 -2.92 -7.35
C ALA A 8 6.44 -4.24 -7.01
N ILE A 9 5.23 -4.15 -6.44
CA ILE A 9 4.42 -5.32 -6.11
C ILE A 9 4.03 -6.07 -7.39
N GLU A 10 3.54 -5.36 -8.40
CA GLU A 10 3.11 -5.96 -9.66
C GLU A 10 4.28 -6.69 -10.36
N LYS A 11 5.44 -6.06 -10.48
CA LYS A 11 6.62 -6.67 -11.09
C LYS A 11 7.10 -7.90 -10.34
N SER A 12 7.03 -7.90 -9.02
CA SER A 12 7.46 -9.03 -8.19
C SER A 12 6.47 -10.19 -8.18
N ALA A 13 5.16 -9.91 -8.28
CA ALA A 13 4.11 -10.92 -8.14
C ALA A 13 3.67 -11.53 -9.49
N ARG A 14 3.91 -10.86 -10.62
CA ARG A 14 3.48 -11.32 -11.94
C ARG A 14 4.28 -12.55 -12.40
N THR A 15 3.60 -13.68 -12.57
CA THR A 15 4.15 -14.90 -13.19
C THR A 15 3.67 -15.09 -14.63
N GLY A 16 2.68 -14.31 -15.06
CA GLY A 16 2.04 -14.42 -16.37
C GLY A 16 0.97 -15.51 -16.44
N LYS A 17 0.58 -16.09 -15.29
CA LYS A 17 -0.43 -17.15 -15.20
C LYS A 17 -1.73 -16.60 -14.63
N ILE A 18 -2.84 -17.27 -14.98
CA ILE A 18 -4.12 -17.00 -14.35
C ILE A 18 -3.97 -17.26 -12.85
N GLY A 19 -4.36 -16.28 -12.03
CA GLY A 19 -4.26 -16.36 -10.58
C GLY A 19 -3.15 -15.51 -9.94
N ASP A 20 -2.39 -14.72 -10.72
CA ASP A 20 -1.36 -13.79 -10.20
C ASP A 20 -1.88 -12.79 -9.14
N GLY A 21 -3.20 -12.60 -9.05
CA GLY A 21 -3.86 -11.85 -7.97
C GLY A 21 -4.43 -10.51 -8.41
N LYS A 22 -4.67 -9.63 -7.44
CA LYS A 22 -5.20 -8.27 -7.65
C LYS A 22 -4.58 -7.32 -6.64
N ILE A 23 -4.38 -6.08 -7.05
CA ILE A 23 -4.00 -4.98 -6.16
C ILE A 23 -5.22 -4.08 -6.02
N PHE A 24 -5.64 -3.84 -4.78
CA PHE A 24 -6.70 -2.88 -4.48
C PHE A 24 -6.07 -1.65 -3.84
N VAL A 25 -6.51 -0.48 -4.27
CA VAL A 25 -6.09 0.80 -3.72
C VAL A 25 -7.35 1.47 -3.19
N THR A 26 -7.31 1.84 -1.92
CA THR A 26 -8.40 2.53 -1.23
C THR A 26 -7.80 3.68 -0.44
N ASP A 27 -8.52 4.80 -0.39
CA ASP A 27 -8.11 5.92 0.44
C ASP A 27 -8.22 5.57 1.93
N VAL A 28 -7.24 6.03 2.70
CA VAL A 28 -7.26 5.97 4.16
C VAL A 28 -7.38 7.40 4.67
N GLU A 29 -8.53 7.73 5.22
CA GLU A 29 -8.84 9.10 5.66
C GLU A 29 -8.01 9.53 6.88
N GLN A 30 -7.72 8.59 7.79
CA GLN A 30 -7.01 8.90 9.03
C GLN A 30 -6.12 7.74 9.49
N VAL A 31 -4.92 8.08 9.95
CA VAL A 31 -3.95 7.17 10.59
C VAL A 31 -3.54 7.77 11.93
N ILE A 32 -3.46 6.94 12.98
CA ILE A 32 -3.05 7.34 14.33
C ILE A 32 -1.99 6.36 14.84
N ARG A 33 -0.82 6.86 15.25
CA ARG A 33 0.25 6.07 15.86
C ARG A 33 0.01 5.96 17.37
N ILE A 34 -0.43 4.80 17.85
CA ILE A 34 -0.81 4.57 19.26
C ILE A 34 0.30 4.95 20.25
N ARG A 35 1.57 4.69 19.93
CA ARG A 35 2.71 4.93 20.84
C ARG A 35 2.96 6.42 21.13
N THR A 36 2.70 7.30 20.17
CA THR A 36 3.07 8.73 20.24
C THR A 36 1.87 9.66 20.16
N GLY A 37 0.72 9.18 19.67
CA GLY A 37 -0.46 10.00 19.37
C GLY A 37 -0.38 10.77 18.05
N GLU A 38 0.69 10.59 17.26
CA GLU A 38 0.83 11.25 15.96
C GLU A 38 -0.27 10.83 14.99
N THR A 39 -0.68 11.75 14.12
CA THR A 39 -1.78 11.55 13.17
C THR A 39 -1.38 11.85 11.74
N GLY A 40 -2.06 11.25 10.77
CA GLY A 40 -1.87 11.57 9.35
C GLY A 40 -0.47 11.18 8.86
N GLY A 41 0.21 12.09 8.15
CA GLY A 41 1.54 11.85 7.59
C GLY A 41 2.60 11.52 8.64
N ASP A 42 2.55 12.17 9.80
CA ASP A 42 3.52 11.96 10.89
C ASP A 42 3.37 10.58 11.57
N ALA A 43 2.21 9.94 11.36
CA ALA A 43 1.96 8.60 11.86
C ALA A 43 2.65 7.51 11.01
N LEU A 44 3.07 7.82 9.77
CA LEU A 44 3.70 6.91 8.81
C LEU A 44 5.21 6.75 9.01
#